data_AF-A0A5D3AKN6-F1
#
_entry.id   AF-A0A5D3AKN6-F1
#
_cell.length_a   1.000
_cell.length_b   1.000
_cell.length_c   1.000
_cell.angle_alpha   90.00
_cell.angle_beta   90.00
_cell.angle_gamma   90.00
#
_symmetry.space_group_name_H-M   'P 1'
#
loop_
_entity.id
_entity.type
_entity.pdbx_description
1 polymer ?
#
loop_
_entity_poly.entity_id
_entity_poly.type
_entity_poly.pdbx_seq_one_letter_code
_entity_poly.pdbx_strand_id
1 'polypeptide(L)'
;MSQIIVQDWETNQAASAIAQSTNNDITQTVNGIVEYNPPNVETSHSTSTLPGQRYGSFTIWSNSRHDLEKAKIVRGSFVSGNALPGAAPSASKVDVDNASVANELLSKIAATLHEGGEWLDDCCTQQSARPLKEKEESVYHDFVNEDPERYRNIGLGRTDRETLEDILICQHMSTNAT
;
A
#
# COMPACT_ATOMS: atom_id res chain seq x y z
N MET A 1 -7.57 -7.11 11.81
CA MET A 1 -7.78 -7.48 10.39
C MET A 1 -6.95 -6.53 9.57
N SER A 2 -6.16 -7.05 8.64
CA SER A 2 -5.38 -6.24 7.69
C SER A 2 -6.07 -6.26 6.33
N GLN A 3 -6.00 -5.17 5.58
CA GLN A 3 -6.46 -5.12 4.20
C GLN A 3 -5.29 -5.27 3.23
N ILE A 4 -5.58 -5.94 2.12
CA ILE A 4 -4.74 -6.00 0.93
C ILE A 4 -5.57 -5.46 -0.22
N ILE A 5 -5.02 -4.49 -0.96
CA ILE A 5 -5.67 -3.87 -2.12
C ILE A 5 -4.75 -4.01 -3.33
N VAL A 6 -5.27 -4.60 -4.40
CA VAL A 6 -4.62 -4.65 -5.72
C VAL A 6 -5.46 -3.86 -6.72
N GLN A 7 -4.82 -2.96 -7.45
CA GLN A 7 -5.42 -2.09 -8.45
C GLN A 7 -4.67 -2.21 -9.77
N ASP A 8 -5.38 -2.25 -10.89
CA ASP A 8 -4.80 -2.21 -12.23
C ASP A 8 -5.46 -1.16 -13.13
N TRP A 9 -4.65 -0.59 -14.02
CA TRP A 9 -5.06 0.41 -15.00
C TRP A 9 -4.49 0.06 -16.36
N GLU A 10 -5.31 0.12 -17.40
CA GLU A 10 -4.85 -0.08 -18.77
C GLU A 10 -4.12 1.16 -19.30
N THR A 11 -3.04 0.94 -20.05
CA THR A 11 -2.24 2.01 -20.67
C THR A 11 -2.44 2.10 -22.18
N ASN A 12 -3.27 1.22 -22.76
CA ASN A 12 -3.60 1.22 -24.19
C ASN A 12 -4.69 2.26 -24.49
N GLN A 13 -4.28 3.51 -24.73
CA GLN A 13 -5.15 4.53 -25.32
C GLN A 13 -5.47 4.20 -26.79
N ALA A 14 -6.49 3.39 -27.03
CA ALA A 14 -7.25 3.42 -28.28
C ALA A 14 -8.71 3.74 -27.95
N ALA A 15 -8.99 5.04 -27.82
CA ALA A 15 -10.31 5.65 -27.71
C ALA A 15 -11.10 5.40 -26.40
N SER A 16 -10.88 6.23 -25.37
CA SER A 16 -11.98 6.87 -24.61
C SER A 16 -11.46 7.93 -23.65
N ALA A 17 -12.14 9.07 -23.64
CA ALA A 17 -11.82 10.29 -22.90
C ALA A 17 -12.10 10.22 -21.39
N ILE A 18 -11.99 9.03 -20.78
CA ILE A 18 -12.01 8.82 -19.34
C ILE A 18 -11.11 7.62 -19.11
N ALA A 19 -10.11 7.73 -18.23
CA ALA A 19 -9.36 6.58 -17.72
C ALA A 19 -10.33 5.67 -16.94
N GLN A 20 -11.11 4.87 -17.65
CA GLN A 20 -11.88 3.80 -17.04
C GLN A 20 -10.87 2.70 -16.73
N SER A 21 -10.46 2.65 -15.46
CA SER A 21 -9.98 1.42 -14.83
C SER A 21 -10.83 0.27 -15.35
N THR A 22 -10.20 -0.81 -15.80
CA THR A 22 -10.92 -2.08 -15.97
C THR A 22 -11.23 -2.67 -14.60
N ASN A 23 -12.11 -1.99 -13.85
CA ASN A 23 -12.96 -2.43 -12.75
C ASN A 23 -12.58 -3.74 -12.06
N ASN A 24 -11.38 -3.89 -11.49
CA ASN A 24 -11.08 -4.97 -10.57
C ASN A 24 -10.10 -4.51 -9.49
N ASP A 25 -10.51 -3.49 -8.73
CA ASP A 25 -9.91 -3.26 -7.42
C ASP A 25 -10.23 -4.48 -6.55
N ILE A 26 -9.25 -5.38 -6.41
CA ILE A 26 -9.38 -6.55 -5.57
C ILE A 26 -8.99 -6.12 -4.17
N THR A 27 -10.00 -5.94 -3.32
CA THR A 27 -9.81 -5.76 -1.88
C THR A 27 -10.02 -7.08 -1.17
N GLN A 28 -9.00 -7.56 -0.47
CA GLN A 28 -9.07 -8.74 0.38
C GLN A 28 -8.85 -8.32 1.84
N THR A 29 -9.64 -8.89 2.74
CA THR A 29 -9.47 -8.70 4.18
C THR A 29 -8.89 -9.96 4.80
N VAL A 30 -7.79 -9.79 5.51
CA VAL A 30 -7.08 -10.85 6.21
C VAL A 30 -7.54 -10.91 7.67
N ASN A 31 -7.92 -12.11 8.12
CA ASN A 31 -8.13 -12.37 9.53
C ASN A 31 -6.79 -12.34 10.27
N GLY A 32 -6.64 -11.42 11.23
CA GLY A 32 -5.37 -11.16 11.93
C GLY A 32 -4.68 -9.88 11.48
N ILE A 33 -3.41 -9.72 11.87
CA ILE A 33 -2.51 -8.65 11.42
C ILE A 33 -1.46 -9.34 10.56
N VAL A 34 -1.22 -8.83 9.35
CA VAL A 34 -0.07 -9.29 8.54
C VAL A 34 1.19 -8.87 9.27
N GLU A 35 1.99 -9.83 9.72
CA GLU A 35 3.34 -9.57 10.22
C GLU A 35 4.29 -9.52 9.04
N TYR A 36 5.00 -8.41 8.89
CA TYR A 36 6.02 -8.25 7.86
C TYR A 36 7.27 -7.70 8.53
N ASN A 37 8.36 -8.46 8.42
CA ASN A 37 9.68 -8.02 8.82
C ASN A 37 10.36 -7.43 7.59
N PRO A 38 10.51 -6.10 7.49
CA PRO A 38 11.18 -5.53 6.34
C PRO A 38 12.65 -6.00 6.33
N PRO A 39 13.22 -6.32 5.16
CA PRO A 39 14.63 -6.64 5.07
C PRO A 39 15.44 -5.41 5.51
N ASN A 40 16.31 -5.59 6.52
CA ASN A 40 17.12 -4.59 7.25
C ASN A 40 16.42 -3.74 8.34
N VAL A 41 15.96 -4.36 9.44
CA VAL A 41 15.66 -3.64 10.70
C VAL A 41 16.85 -3.65 11.68
N GLU A 42 17.90 -4.43 11.41
CA GLU A 42 19.06 -4.46 12.30
C GLU A 42 20.00 -3.29 12.03
N THR A 43 20.23 -2.48 13.06
CA THR A 43 21.18 -1.37 13.17
C THR A 43 20.74 -0.05 12.52
N SER A 44 19.91 0.73 13.22
CA SER A 44 20.22 2.11 13.61
C SER A 44 18.99 2.81 14.17
N HIS A 45 19.07 3.22 15.44
CA HIS A 45 18.25 4.33 15.91
C HIS A 45 18.54 5.56 15.03
N SER A 46 17.46 6.14 14.51
CA SER A 46 17.35 7.52 13.99
C SER A 46 18.07 7.82 12.65
N THR A 47 17.30 8.44 11.75
CA THR A 47 17.72 9.39 10.68
C THR A 47 18.11 8.92 9.27
N SER A 48 17.56 7.82 8.73
CA SER A 48 17.52 7.70 7.27
C SER A 48 16.34 6.85 6.79
N THR A 49 15.12 7.29 7.05
CA THR A 49 13.98 6.85 6.25
C THR A 49 14.22 7.33 4.82
N LEU A 50 14.13 6.44 3.83
CA LEU A 50 14.21 6.85 2.41
C LEU A 50 13.18 7.96 2.15
N PRO A 51 13.43 8.90 1.21
CA PRO A 51 12.45 9.92 0.85
C PRO A 51 11.08 9.27 0.58
N GLY A 52 10.04 9.79 1.22
CA GLY A 52 8.67 9.27 1.10
C GLY A 52 8.30 8.08 1.97
N GLN A 53 9.23 7.59 2.79
CA GLN A 53 8.93 6.53 3.75
C GLN A 53 8.74 7.09 5.16
N ARG A 54 7.73 6.57 5.85
CA ARG A 54 7.51 6.77 7.28
C ARG A 54 7.18 5.42 7.88
N TYR A 55 7.86 5.04 8.95
CA TYR A 55 7.53 3.82 9.69
C TYR A 55 6.69 4.19 10.91
N GLY A 56 5.55 3.53 11.05
CA GLY A 56 4.66 3.65 12.19
C GLY A 56 4.56 2.34 12.97
N SER A 57 3.70 2.31 13.99
CA SER A 57 3.27 1.07 14.64
C SER A 57 2.57 0.14 13.65
N PHE A 58 1.91 0.74 12.66
CA PHE A 58 1.43 0.06 11.46
C PHE A 58 2.02 0.74 10.24
N THR A 59 2.28 -0.03 9.19
CA THR A 59 2.80 0.49 7.93
C THR A 59 1.95 0.00 6.78
N ILE A 60 1.55 0.93 5.92
CA ILE A 60 0.99 0.64 4.62
C ILE A 60 2.16 0.37 3.68
N TRP A 61 2.32 -0.85 3.23
CA TRP A 61 3.32 -1.22 2.24
C TRP A 61 2.70 -1.16 0.86
N SER A 62 3.42 -0.60 -0.11
CA SER A 62 3.00 -0.64 -1.51
C SER A 62 4.11 -1.06 -2.44
N ASN A 63 3.70 -1.70 -3.54
CA ASN A 63 4.50 -1.95 -4.71
C ASN A 63 3.72 -1.46 -5.93
N SER A 64 4.41 -0.79 -6.87
CA SER A 64 3.80 -0.34 -8.12
C SER A 64 4.74 -0.56 -9.28
N ARG A 65 4.19 -1.03 -10.40
CA ARG A 65 4.91 -1.40 -11.62
C ARG A 65 4.11 -1.03 -12.86
N HIS A 66 4.84 -0.60 -13.89
CA HIS A 66 4.33 -0.56 -15.26
C HIS A 66 4.69 -1.88 -15.95
N ASP A 67 3.69 -2.69 -16.26
CA ASP A 67 3.79 -3.90 -17.06
C ASP A 67 3.59 -3.54 -18.53
N LEU A 68 4.70 -3.22 -19.20
CA LEU A 68 4.70 -2.81 -20.61
C LEU A 68 4.22 -3.92 -21.55
N GLU A 69 4.45 -5.19 -21.21
CA GLU A 69 4.03 -6.33 -22.03
C GLU A 69 2.52 -6.49 -22.02
N LYS A 70 1.89 -6.24 -20.86
CA LYS A 70 0.44 -6.29 -20.70
C LYS A 70 -0.25 -4.95 -20.93
N ALA A 71 0.54 -3.90 -21.19
CA ALA A 71 0.08 -2.53 -21.28
C ALA A 71 -0.82 -2.13 -20.10
N LYS A 72 -0.30 -2.37 -18.89
CA LYS A 72 -0.99 -2.10 -17.63
C LYS A 72 -0.06 -1.47 -16.62
N ILE A 73 -0.62 -0.66 -15.73
CA ILE A 73 0.00 -0.31 -14.47
C ILE A 73 -0.68 -1.11 -13.38
N VAL A 74 0.11 -1.67 -12.47
CA VAL A 74 -0.38 -2.45 -11.34
C VAL A 74 0.17 -1.86 -10.06
N ARG A 75 -0.70 -1.74 -9.06
CA ARG A 75 -0.35 -1.40 -7.69
C ARG A 75 -0.91 -2.46 -6.76
N GLY A 76 -0.08 -2.98 -5.87
CA GLY A 76 -0.54 -3.76 -4.73
C GLY A 76 -0.09 -3.12 -3.43
N SER A 77 -0.94 -3.24 -2.41
CA SER A 77 -0.69 -2.63 -1.11
C SER A 77 -1.32 -3.44 0.00
N PHE A 78 -0.71 -3.38 1.19
CA PHE A 78 -1.22 -4.07 2.37
C PHE A 78 -0.83 -3.36 3.67
N VAL A 79 -1.59 -3.62 4.72
CA VAL A 79 -1.28 -3.14 6.08
C VAL A 79 -0.57 -4.22 6.87
N SER A 80 0.64 -3.92 7.36
CA SER A 80 1.30 -4.73 8.39
C SER A 80 1.37 -4.01 9.72
N GLY A 81 1.33 -4.78 10.80
CA GLY A 81 1.82 -4.31 12.10
C GLY A 81 3.34 -4.43 12.10
N ASN A 82 4.05 -3.35 12.44
CA ASN A 82 5.47 -3.48 12.74
C ASN A 82 5.58 -3.99 14.16
N ALA A 83 6.05 -5.22 14.35
CA ALA A 83 6.66 -5.59 15.61
C ALA A 83 7.97 -4.78 15.71
N LEU A 84 7.89 -3.52 16.16
CA LEU A 84 9.08 -2.81 16.61
C LEU A 84 9.78 -3.73 17.63
N PRO A 85 11.11 -3.91 17.57
CA PRO A 85 11.83 -4.69 18.57
C PRO A 85 11.45 -4.20 19.98
N GLY A 86 10.78 -5.04 20.76
CA GLY A 86 10.24 -4.70 22.09
C GLY A 86 8.72 -4.49 22.18
N ALA A 87 7.97 -4.60 21.08
CA ALA A 87 6.50 -4.66 21.13
C ALA A 87 6.05 -5.98 21.78
N ALA A 88 5.27 -5.88 22.86
CA ALA A 88 4.78 -7.03 23.61
C ALA A 88 3.83 -7.89 22.75
N PRO A 89 3.85 -9.24 22.87
CA PRO A 89 3.05 -10.16 22.06
C PRO A 89 1.55 -10.19 22.41
N SER A 90 1.02 -9.15 23.04
CA SER A 90 -0.40 -9.05 23.37
C SER A 90 -1.04 -8.00 22.50
N ALA A 91 -1.83 -8.43 21.51
CA ALA A 91 -2.73 -7.58 20.75
C ALA A 91 -3.64 -6.83 21.73
N SER A 92 -3.22 -5.63 22.11
CA SER A 92 -4.00 -4.73 22.94
C SER A 92 -5.13 -4.15 22.10
N LYS A 93 -6.20 -3.65 22.74
CA LYS A 93 -7.27 -2.93 22.03
C LYS A 93 -6.72 -1.79 21.16
N VAL A 94 -5.61 -1.18 21.59
CA VAL A 94 -4.88 -0.13 20.88
C VAL A 94 -4.31 -0.63 19.55
N ASP A 95 -3.88 -1.89 19.45
CA ASP A 95 -3.34 -2.46 18.21
C ASP A 95 -4.44 -2.76 17.19
N VAL A 96 -5.63 -3.16 17.65
CA VAL A 96 -6.80 -3.37 16.77
C VAL A 96 -7.32 -2.04 16.22
N ASP A 97 -7.39 -1.01 17.06
CA ASP A 97 -7.83 0.33 16.64
C ASP A 97 -6.84 0.94 15.62
N ASN A 98 -5.53 0.80 15.85
CA ASN A 98 -4.51 1.27 14.90
C ASN A 98 -4.55 0.49 13.57
N ALA A 99 -4.80 -0.81 13.57
CA ALA A 99 -4.99 -1.59 12.34
C ALA A 99 -6.20 -1.11 11.53
N SER A 100 -7.31 -0.79 12.22
CA SER A 100 -8.50 -0.23 11.57
C SER A 100 -8.23 1.14 10.95
N VAL A 101 -7.49 2.00 11.65
CA VAL A 101 -7.10 3.32 11.14
C VAL A 101 -6.14 3.20 9.95
N ALA A 102 -5.21 2.25 9.98
CA ALA A 102 -4.31 1.98 8.84
C ALA A 102 -5.08 1.50 7.60
N ASN A 103 -6.04 0.59 7.79
CA ASN A 103 -6.92 0.11 6.70
C ASN A 103 -7.79 1.23 6.12
N GLU A 104 -8.34 2.10 6.98
CA GLU A 104 -9.09 3.27 6.55
C GLU A 104 -8.21 4.20 5.69
N LEU A 105 -7.00 4.51 6.15
CA LEU A 105 -6.08 5.36 5.40
C LEU A 105 -5.68 4.71 4.07
N LEU A 106 -5.39 3.41 4.06
CA LEU A 106 -5.11 2.65 2.85
C LEU A 106 -6.29 2.74 1.85
N SER A 107 -7.52 2.56 2.34
CA SER A 107 -8.73 2.65 1.50
C SER A 107 -8.91 4.05 0.92
N LYS A 108 -8.68 5.11 1.71
CA LYS A 108 -8.74 6.50 1.24
C LYS A 108 -7.70 6.81 0.17
N ILE A 109 -6.46 6.34 0.36
CA ILE A 109 -5.39 6.47 -0.64
C ILE A 109 -5.78 5.74 -1.93
N ALA A 110 -6.22 4.49 -1.83
CA ALA A 110 -6.60 3.68 -2.99
C ALA A 110 -7.74 4.33 -3.80
N ALA A 111 -8.77 4.85 -3.12
CA ALA A 111 -9.89 5.56 -3.75
C ALA A 111 -9.41 6.85 -4.45
N THR A 112 -8.59 7.66 -3.78
CA THR A 112 -8.08 8.92 -4.35
C THR A 112 -7.20 8.69 -5.59
N LEU A 113 -6.36 7.65 -5.56
CA LEU A 113 -5.54 7.25 -6.71
C LEU A 113 -6.41 6.77 -7.88
N HIS A 114 -7.51 6.09 -7.59
CA HIS A 114 -8.46 5.61 -8.58
C HIS A 114 -9.22 6.78 -9.25
N GLU A 115 -9.65 7.78 -8.47
CA GLU A 115 -10.39 8.93 -8.98
C GLU A 115 -9.49 9.94 -9.71
N GLY A 116 -8.27 10.18 -9.21
CA GLY A 116 -7.34 11.18 -9.75
C GLY A 116 -6.45 10.60 -10.84
N GLY A 117 -6.96 10.33 -12.04
CA GLY A 117 -6.22 9.67 -13.12
C GLY A 117 -5.07 10.44 -13.80
N GLU A 118 -4.75 11.68 -13.37
CA GLU A 118 -3.76 12.55 -14.02
C GLU A 118 -2.34 11.95 -14.06
N TRP A 119 -1.97 11.16 -13.05
CA TRP A 119 -0.66 10.49 -12.99
C TRP A 119 -0.51 9.38 -14.02
N LEU A 120 -1.60 8.89 -14.62
CA LEU A 120 -1.57 7.76 -15.56
C LEU A 120 -0.89 8.15 -16.89
N ASP A 121 -1.20 9.33 -17.42
CA ASP A 121 -0.58 9.85 -18.64
C ASP A 121 0.92 10.07 -18.47
N ASP A 122 1.34 10.55 -17.30
CA ASP A 122 2.75 10.68 -16.94
C ASP A 122 3.43 9.31 -16.87
N CYS A 123 2.76 8.30 -16.31
CA CYS A 123 3.31 6.94 -16.27
C CYS A 123 3.48 6.33 -17.66
N CYS A 124 2.54 6.60 -18.57
CA CYS A 124 2.61 6.19 -19.97
C CYS A 124 3.77 6.89 -20.69
N THR A 125 3.88 8.22 -20.55
CA THR A 125 4.94 9.03 -21.15
C THR A 125 6.32 8.61 -20.68
N GLN A 126 6.46 8.35 -19.37
CA GLN A 126 7.74 7.95 -18.77
C GLN A 126 8.00 6.45 -18.85
N GLN A 127 7.03 5.65 -19.32
CA GLN A 127 7.07 4.18 -19.29
C GLN A 127 7.44 3.64 -17.91
N SER A 128 6.93 4.27 -16.85
CA SER A 128 7.37 4.04 -15.48
C SER A 128 6.21 4.24 -14.51
N ALA A 129 6.16 3.44 -13.43
CA ALA A 129 5.21 3.63 -12.34
C ALA A 129 5.66 4.71 -11.32
N ARG A 130 6.70 5.48 -11.64
CA ARG A 130 7.21 6.53 -10.76
C ARG A 130 6.16 7.63 -10.47
N PRO A 131 5.43 8.18 -11.46
CA PRO A 131 4.40 9.18 -11.18
C PRO A 131 3.29 8.67 -10.25
N LEU A 132 2.89 7.40 -10.37
CA LEU A 132 1.94 6.77 -9.43
C LEU A 132 2.50 6.73 -7.99
N LYS A 133 3.79 6.39 -7.83
CA LYS A 133 4.44 6.35 -6.50
C LYS A 133 4.52 7.74 -5.86
N GLU A 134 4.84 8.75 -6.66
CA GLU A 134 4.89 10.15 -6.22
C GLU A 134 3.50 10.67 -5.85
N LYS A 135 2.46 10.30 -6.63
CA LYS A 135 1.08 10.65 -6.31
C LYS A 135 0.60 9.97 -5.01
N GLU A 136 0.90 8.68 -4.84
CA GLU A 136 0.55 7.96 -3.61
C GLU A 136 1.17 8.60 -2.36
N GLU A 137 2.44 8.98 -2.46
CA GLU A 137 3.15 9.67 -1.38
C GLU A 137 2.51 11.03 -1.06
N SER A 138 2.19 11.82 -2.10
CA SER A 138 1.48 13.10 -1.93
C SER A 138 0.14 12.91 -1.23
N VAL A 139 -0.69 11.96 -1.69
CA VAL A 139 -2.02 11.70 -1.12
C VAL A 139 -1.92 11.22 0.33
N TYR A 140 -0.95 10.37 0.64
CA TYR A 140 -0.69 9.95 2.02
C TYR A 140 -0.34 11.15 2.90
N HIS A 141 0.56 12.04 2.45
CA HIS A 141 0.92 13.22 3.21
C HIS A 141 -0.24 14.20 3.38
N ASP A 142 -1.08 14.38 2.37
CA ASP A 142 -2.28 15.22 2.46
C ASP A 142 -3.22 14.72 3.56
N PHE A 143 -3.54 13.42 3.60
CA PHE A 143 -4.38 12.86 4.66
C PHE A 143 -3.74 12.92 6.05
N VAL A 144 -2.44 12.63 6.15
CA VAL A 144 -1.71 12.72 7.42
C VAL A 144 -1.66 14.15 7.95
N ASN A 145 -1.56 15.15 7.07
CA ASN A 145 -1.55 16.55 7.46
C ASN A 145 -2.96 17.07 7.78
N GLU A 146 -4.01 16.50 7.18
CA GLU A 146 -5.41 16.83 7.48
C GLU A 146 -5.82 16.38 8.89
N ASP A 147 -5.45 15.15 9.29
CA ASP A 147 -5.72 14.61 10.63
C ASP A 147 -4.46 13.95 11.24
N PRO A 148 -3.49 14.76 11.71
CA PRO A 148 -2.22 14.25 12.22
C PRO A 148 -2.39 13.40 13.46
N GLU A 149 -3.39 13.69 14.30
CA GLU A 149 -3.64 12.92 15.53
C GLU A 149 -4.19 11.53 15.24
N ARG A 150 -5.07 11.40 14.25
CA ARG A 150 -5.58 10.09 13.82
C ARG A 150 -4.50 9.24 13.17
N TYR A 151 -3.67 9.83 12.31
CA TYR A 151 -2.70 9.08 11.51
C TYR A 151 -1.26 9.09 12.05
N ARG A 152 -1.01 9.64 13.24
CA ARG A 152 0.36 9.78 13.81
C ARG A 152 1.16 8.49 13.89
N ASN A 153 0.49 7.34 14.03
CA ASN A 153 1.12 6.03 14.20
C ASN A 153 1.15 5.20 12.92
N ILE A 154 0.70 5.76 11.78
CA ILE A 154 0.60 5.02 10.52
C ILE A 154 1.70 5.47 9.58
N GLY A 155 2.48 4.50 9.10
CA GLY A 155 3.55 4.68 8.14
C GLY A 155 3.15 4.38 6.70
N LEU A 156 3.95 4.84 5.75
CA LEU A 156 3.95 4.44 4.34
C LEU A 156 5.33 3.86 4.00
N GLY A 157 5.36 2.66 3.46
CA GLY A 157 6.55 1.91 3.09
C GLY A 157 6.48 1.40 1.65
N ARG A 158 7.65 1.09 1.08
CA ARG A 158 7.75 0.45 -0.24
C ARG A 158 8.30 -0.96 -0.08
N THR A 159 7.71 -1.91 -0.78
CA THR A 159 8.16 -3.30 -0.78
C THR A 159 8.51 -3.77 -2.19
N ASP A 160 9.23 -4.88 -2.30
CA ASP A 160 9.44 -5.57 -3.57
C ASP A 160 8.21 -6.40 -3.99
N ARG A 161 8.25 -6.88 -5.23
CA ARG A 161 7.18 -7.68 -5.82
C ARG A 161 7.06 -9.05 -5.17
N GLU A 162 8.19 -9.69 -4.85
CA GLU A 162 8.23 -11.04 -4.29
C GLU A 162 7.50 -11.09 -2.95
N THR A 163 7.75 -10.12 -2.08
CA THR A 163 7.03 -9.94 -0.82
C THR A 163 5.53 -9.80 -1.03
N LEU A 164 5.10 -8.97 -1.99
CA LEU A 164 3.68 -8.76 -2.25
C LEU A 164 3.02 -10.04 -2.79
N GLU A 165 3.70 -10.76 -3.69
CA GLU A 165 3.26 -12.06 -4.21
C GLU A 165 3.17 -13.10 -3.09
N ASP A 166 4.17 -13.18 -2.20
CA ASP A 166 4.17 -14.08 -1.04
C ASP A 166 2.99 -13.80 -0.11
N ILE A 167 2.69 -12.52 0.17
CA ILE A 167 1.53 -12.15 0.99
C ILE A 167 0.24 -12.59 0.31
N LEU A 168 0.09 -12.36 -1.00
CA LEU A 168 -1.09 -12.79 -1.77
C LEU A 168 -1.23 -14.33 -1.83
N ILE A 169 -0.13 -15.07 -1.90
CA ILE A 169 -0.12 -16.54 -1.89
C ILE A 169 -0.48 -17.08 -0.51
N CYS A 170 0.12 -16.53 0.56
CA CYS A 170 -0.20 -16.89 1.93
C CYS A 170 -1.68 -16.66 2.25
N GLN A 171 -2.30 -15.61 1.70
CA GLN A 171 -3.75 -15.42 1.78
C GLN A 171 -4.52 -16.57 1.15
N HIS A 172 -4.22 -16.89 -0.12
CA HIS A 172 -4.96 -17.88 -0.89
C HIS A 172 -4.94 -19.26 -0.20
N MET A 173 -3.78 -19.63 0.36
CA MET A 173 -3.61 -20.88 1.11
C MET A 173 -4.37 -20.86 2.44
N SER A 174 -4.44 -19.72 3.13
CA SER A 174 -5.19 -19.60 4.38
C SER A 174 -6.71 -19.62 4.18
N THR A 175 -7.22 -19.15 3.04
CA THR A 175 -8.65 -19.16 2.72
C THR A 175 -9.18 -20.51 2.22
N ASN A 176 -8.31 -21.37 1.65
CA ASN A 176 -8.70 -22.66 1.09
C ASN A 176 -8.47 -23.86 2.03
N ALA A 177 -7.98 -23.62 3.25
CA ALA A 177 -7.68 -24.66 4.24
C ALA A 177 -8.87 -25.01 5.18
N THR A 178 -10.09 -24.63 4.80
CA THR A 178 -11.36 -24.91 5.52
C THR A 178 -12.30 -25.71 4.63
#